data_AF-A0A5K1CKG9-F1
#
_entry.id   AF-A0A5K1CKG9-F1
#
_cell.length_a   1.000
_cell.length_b   1.000
_cell.length_c   1.000
_cell.angle_alpha   90.00
_cell.angle_beta   90.00
_cell.angle_gamma   90.00
#
_symmetry.space_group_name_H-M   'P 1'
#
loop_
_entity.id
_entity.type
_entity.pdbx_description
1 polymer ?
#
loop_
_entity_poly.entity_id
_entity_poly.type
_entity_poly.pdbx_seq_one_letter_code
_entity_poly.pdbx_strand_id
1 'polypeptide(L)'
;TAIVPLGEEDLHLVAMPARNKLQHSSYFWGFGVSLRLYSACLSMLNLRCLGIVFDLDETLIVANTMRSFEDRIEALQRKISSELDPQRIAGMLAEVKRYQDDKTILKQYVDNDQVIETGRVAKVQLEIVPPISDNHQSIARPIIRLHERNIILTRINPL
;
A
#
# COMPACT_ATOMS: atom_id res chain seq x y z
N THR A 1 -10.39 -15.53 -3.96
CA THR A 1 -11.08 -15.09 -2.73
C THR A 1 -12.46 -14.60 -3.10
N ALA A 2 -13.48 -14.96 -2.33
CA ALA A 2 -14.84 -14.45 -2.49
C ALA A 2 -15.24 -13.72 -1.21
N ILE A 3 -16.05 -12.67 -1.32
CA ILE A 3 -16.50 -11.86 -0.20
C ILE A 3 -18.01 -11.73 -0.28
N VAL A 4 -18.67 -11.97 0.85
CA VAL A 4 -20.12 -11.93 0.95
C VAL A 4 -20.50 -11.01 2.12
N PRO A 5 -21.20 -9.89 1.89
CA PRO A 5 -21.69 -9.07 2.98
C PRO A 5 -22.75 -9.84 3.79
N LEU A 6 -22.62 -9.82 5.11
CA LEU A 6 -23.48 -10.52 6.06
C LEU A 6 -23.81 -9.58 7.23
N GLY A 7 -24.87 -8.78 7.09
CA GLY A 7 -25.24 -7.80 8.10
C GLY A 7 -24.22 -6.67 8.20
N GLU A 8 -23.61 -6.50 9.37
CA GLU A 8 -22.55 -5.49 9.64
C GLU A 8 -21.12 -6.02 9.44
N GLU A 9 -20.97 -7.23 8.89
CA GLU A 9 -19.69 -7.87 8.62
C GLU A 9 -19.58 -8.30 7.13
N ASP A 10 -18.36 -8.52 6.68
CA ASP A 10 -18.05 -9.21 5.44
C ASP A 10 -17.52 -10.62 5.76
N LEU A 11 -18.11 -11.65 5.15
CA LEU A 11 -17.59 -13.03 5.19
C LEU A 11 -16.57 -13.21 4.06
N HIS A 12 -15.30 -13.40 4.43
CA HIS A 12 -14.21 -13.66 3.50
C HIS A 12 -13.97 -15.15 3.33
N LEU A 13 -14.06 -15.63 2.09
CA LEU A 13 -13.84 -17.02 1.73
C LEU A 13 -12.56 -17.15 0.90
N VAL A 14 -11.57 -17.85 1.46
CA VAL A 14 -10.30 -18.18 0.80
C VAL A 14 -10.35 -19.63 0.35
N ALA A 15 -10.27 -19.86 -0.95
CA ALA A 15 -10.21 -21.20 -1.50
C ALA A 15 -8.88 -21.85 -1.10
N MET A 16 -8.97 -23.01 -0.45
CA MET A 16 -7.79 -23.75 0.01
C MET A 16 -7.59 -24.98 -0.89
N PRO A 17 -6.37 -25.20 -1.41
CA PRO A 17 -6.09 -26.39 -2.18
C PRO A 17 -6.19 -27.62 -1.27
N ALA A 18 -6.94 -28.64 -1.71
CA ALA A 18 -6.96 -29.92 -1.02
C ALA A 18 -5.58 -30.58 -1.09
N ARG A 19 -5.08 -31.12 0.03
CA ARG A 19 -3.80 -31.84 0.05
C ARG A 19 -3.82 -33.12 -0.79
N ASN A 20 -5.00 -33.70 -1.02
CA ASN A 20 -5.18 -34.91 -1.80
C ASN A 20 -5.92 -34.62 -3.10
N LYS A 21 -5.23 -34.77 -4.25
CA LYS A 21 -5.79 -34.51 -5.59
C LYS A 21 -6.93 -35.45 -6.00
N LEU A 22 -7.13 -36.55 -5.28
CA LEU A 22 -8.19 -37.54 -5.53
C LEU A 22 -9.54 -37.16 -4.91
N GLN A 23 -9.57 -36.13 -4.05
CA GLN A 23 -10.80 -35.68 -3.41
C GLN A 23 -11.25 -34.38 -4.08
N HIS A 24 -12.32 -34.44 -4.90
CA HIS A 24 -12.89 -33.29 -5.63
C HIS A 24 -13.63 -32.29 -4.72
N SER A 25 -13.21 -32.15 -3.47
CA SER A 25 -13.83 -31.24 -2.51
C SER A 25 -13.09 -29.91 -2.51
N SER A 26 -13.81 -28.82 -2.78
CA SER A 26 -13.29 -27.46 -2.60
C SER A 26 -13.54 -27.03 -1.16
N TYR A 27 -12.46 -26.78 -0.42
CA TYR A 27 -12.54 -26.26 0.94
C TYR A 27 -12.33 -24.75 0.92
N PHE A 28 -13.08 -24.06 1.77
CA PHE A 28 -12.90 -22.63 1.99
C PHE A 28 -12.58 -22.38 3.45
N TRP A 29 -11.58 -21.54 3.70
CA TRP A 29 -11.44 -20.88 4.99
C TRP A 29 -12.31 -19.65 5.00
N GLY A 30 -13.14 -19.52 6.03
CA GLY A 30 -14.08 -18.41 6.22
C GLY A 30 -13.66 -17.54 7.40
N PHE A 31 -13.63 -16.23 7.21
CA PHE A 31 -13.37 -15.25 8.26
C PHE A 31 -14.46 -14.18 8.23
N GLY A 32 -15.09 -13.89 9.37
CA GLY A 32 -15.91 -12.70 9.54
C GLY A 32 -15.00 -11.51 9.81
N VAL A 33 -15.18 -10.43 9.07
CA VAL A 33 -14.46 -9.17 9.28
C VAL A 33 -15.42 -7.99 9.25
N SER A 34 -15.01 -6.84 9.76
CA SER A 34 -15.80 -5.62 9.67
C SER A 34 -16.15 -5.28 8.22
N LEU A 35 -17.40 -4.85 7.99
CA LEU A 35 -17.89 -4.45 6.68
C LEU A 35 -16.91 -3.48 5.99
N ARG A 36 -16.64 -3.72 4.71
CA ARG A 36 -15.75 -2.95 3.83
C ARG A 36 -14.26 -3.07 4.11
N LEU A 37 -13.81 -3.81 5.13
CA LEU A 37 -12.38 -3.95 5.44
C LEU A 37 -11.59 -4.45 4.22
N TYR A 38 -12.09 -5.46 3.50
CA TYR A 38 -11.44 -5.90 2.27
C TYR A 38 -11.30 -4.78 1.25
N SER A 39 -12.39 -4.05 0.98
CA SER A 39 -12.39 -3.00 -0.03
C SER A 39 -11.41 -1.88 0.32
N ALA A 40 -11.29 -1.56 1.61
CA ALA A 40 -10.32 -0.59 2.12
C ALA A 40 -8.89 -1.10 1.94
N CYS A 41 -8.60 -2.34 2.34
CA CYS A 41 -7.28 -2.97 2.17
C CYS A 41 -6.91 -3.14 0.70
N LEU A 42 -7.84 -3.58 -0.15
CA LEU A 42 -7.63 -3.73 -1.59
C LEU A 42 -7.34 -2.38 -2.23
N SER A 43 -8.07 -1.34 -1.85
CA SER A 43 -7.82 0.02 -2.33
C SER A 43 -6.43 0.49 -1.88
N MET A 44 -6.06 0.28 -0.62
CA MET A 44 -4.74 0.62 -0.10
C MET A 44 -3.61 -0.10 -0.87
N LEU A 45 -3.75 -1.41 -1.10
CA LEU A 45 -2.72 -2.24 -1.72
C LEU A 45 -2.63 -2.09 -3.25
N ASN A 46 -3.75 -1.82 -3.94
CA ASN A 46 -3.77 -1.73 -5.39
C ASN A 46 -3.57 -0.30 -5.93
N LEU A 47 -3.95 0.72 -5.15
CA LEU A 47 -3.89 2.10 -5.65
C LEU A 47 -2.51 2.74 -5.53
N ARG A 48 -1.64 2.20 -4.66
CA ARG A 48 -0.35 2.81 -4.34
C ARG A 48 0.79 1.81 -4.35
N CYS A 49 1.93 2.28 -4.83
CA CYS A 49 3.22 1.63 -4.82
C CYS A 49 4.07 2.10 -3.62
N LEU A 50 3.63 3.13 -2.89
CA LEU A 50 4.16 3.58 -1.59
C LEU A 50 3.71 2.65 -0.44
N GLY A 51 4.00 1.37 -0.55
CA GLY A 51 3.62 0.41 0.49
C GLY A 51 4.60 0.45 1.66
N ILE A 52 4.15 0.94 2.82
CA ILE A 52 4.53 0.42 4.13
C ILE A 52 3.21 0.13 4.84
N VAL A 53 2.94 -1.15 5.11
CA VAL A 53 1.81 -1.59 5.94
C VAL A 53 2.41 -2.11 7.23
N PHE A 54 2.04 -1.48 8.35
CA PHE A 54 2.37 -1.98 9.69
C PHE A 54 1.25 -2.94 10.13
N ASP A 55 1.65 -4.15 10.51
CA ASP A 55 0.84 -4.98 11.41
C ASP A 55 0.96 -4.46 12.86
N LEU A 56 0.07 -4.90 13.74
CA LEU A 56 0.08 -4.56 15.18
C LEU A 56 1.41 -4.94 15.87
N ASP A 57 2.15 -5.92 15.32
CA ASP A 57 3.45 -6.38 15.81
C ASP A 57 4.65 -5.74 15.08
N GLU A 58 4.51 -4.50 14.59
CA GLU A 58 5.57 -3.74 13.90
C GLU A 58 6.16 -4.43 12.65
N THR A 59 5.47 -5.44 12.12
CA THR A 59 5.98 -6.21 10.98
C THR A 59 5.83 -5.40 9.70
N LEU A 60 6.95 -5.01 9.12
CA LEU A 60 7.04 -4.33 7.85
C LEU A 60 6.79 -5.31 6.69
N ILE A 61 5.65 -5.19 6.00
CA ILE A 61 5.28 -6.11 4.91
C ILE A 61 5.96 -5.75 3.58
N VAL A 62 6.21 -4.46 3.32
CA VAL A 62 6.90 -3.98 2.11
C VAL A 62 7.73 -2.73 2.45
N ALA A 63 8.98 -2.69 1.99
CA ALA A 63 9.77 -1.46 1.92
C ALA A 63 10.24 -1.28 0.47
N ASN A 64 9.69 -0.27 -0.21
CA ASN A 64 10.22 0.14 -1.49
C ASN A 64 11.30 1.19 -1.28
N THR A 65 12.43 1.00 -1.97
CA THR A 65 13.50 2.00 -2.08
C THR A 65 13.31 2.77 -3.38
N MET A 66 13.93 3.95 -3.52
CA MET A 66 13.91 4.67 -4.80
C MET A 66 14.41 3.80 -5.96
N ARG A 67 15.39 2.93 -5.70
CA ARG A 67 15.87 1.94 -6.68
C ARG A 67 14.81 0.90 -7.03
N SER A 68 14.09 0.34 -6.05
CA SER A 68 13.04 -0.65 -6.37
C SER A 68 11.89 -0.06 -7.18
N PHE A 69 11.59 1.24 -7.01
CA PHE A 69 10.67 1.96 -7.91
C PHE A 69 11.22 2.03 -9.35
N GLU A 70 12.48 2.41 -9.51
CA GLU A 70 13.15 2.52 -10.83
C GLU A 70 13.19 1.18 -11.56
N ASP A 71 13.67 0.13 -10.89
CA ASP A 71 13.77 -1.22 -11.45
C ASP A 71 12.40 -1.73 -11.91
N ARG A 72 11.34 -1.44 -11.13
CA ARG A 72 9.98 -1.88 -11.45
C ARG A 72 9.37 -1.13 -12.63
N ILE A 73 9.61 0.18 -12.72
CA ILE A 73 9.21 1.00 -13.88
C ILE A 73 9.90 0.47 -15.14
N GLU A 74 11.21 0.24 -15.10
CA GLU A 74 11.98 -0.24 -16.24
C GLU A 74 11.52 -1.64 -16.69
N ALA A 75 11.28 -2.55 -15.74
CA ALA A 75 10.79 -3.89 -16.04
C ALA A 75 9.40 -3.87 -16.70
N LEU A 76 8.49 -2.99 -16.25
CA LEU A 76 7.17 -2.81 -16.87
C LEU A 76 7.29 -2.21 -18.27
N GLN A 77 8.13 -1.20 -18.46
CA GLN A 77 8.39 -0.60 -19.77
C GLN A 77 8.93 -1.63 -20.77
N ARG A 78 9.89 -2.48 -20.35
CA ARG A 78 10.39 -3.58 -21.19
C ARG A 78 9.28 -4.57 -21.57
N LYS A 79 8.40 -4.94 -20.63
CA LYS A 79 7.26 -5.83 -20.92
C LYS A 79 6.27 -5.20 -21.90
N ILE A 80 5.95 -3.92 -21.74
CA ILE A 80 5.06 -3.17 -22.64
C ILE A 80 5.57 -3.23 -24.08
N SER A 81 6.88 -3.07 -24.30
CA SER A 81 7.48 -3.13 -25.64
C SER A 81 7.33 -4.48 -26.35
N SER A 82 7.04 -5.55 -25.61
CA SER A 82 6.88 -6.91 -26.14
C SER A 82 5.43 -7.43 -26.10
N GLU A 83 4.51 -6.66 -25.53
CA GLU A 83 3.10 -7.04 -25.39
C GLU A 83 2.31 -6.61 -26.63
N LEU A 84 1.34 -7.44 -27.04
CA LEU A 84 0.53 -7.21 -28.23
C LEU A 84 -0.93 -6.89 -27.89
N ASP A 85 -1.42 -7.35 -26.73
CA ASP A 85 -2.78 -7.10 -26.30
C ASP A 85 -2.95 -5.64 -25.80
N PRO A 86 -3.76 -4.80 -26.49
CA PRO A 86 -3.97 -3.42 -26.10
C PRO A 86 -4.52 -3.23 -24.68
N GLN A 87 -5.36 -4.16 -24.20
CA GLN A 87 -5.91 -4.07 -22.85
C GLN A 87 -4.84 -4.31 -21.79
N ARG A 88 -3.95 -5.27 -22.04
CA ARG A 88 -2.81 -5.56 -21.14
C ARG A 88 -1.80 -4.41 -21.16
N ILE A 89 -1.52 -3.84 -22.33
CA ILE A 89 -0.68 -2.64 -22.45
C ILE A 89 -1.26 -1.48 -21.62
N ALA A 90 -2.56 -1.20 -21.76
CA ALA A 90 -3.22 -0.14 -20.99
C ALA A 90 -3.11 -0.37 -19.48
N GLY A 91 -3.30 -1.62 -19.02
CA GLY A 91 -3.11 -2.00 -17.62
C GLY A 91 -1.69 -1.75 -17.12
N MET A 92 -0.68 -2.16 -17.90
CA MET A 92 0.73 -1.95 -17.55
C MET A 92 1.12 -0.46 -17.58
N LEU A 93 0.63 0.32 -18.53
CA LEU A 93 0.85 1.77 -18.58
C LEU A 93 0.25 2.47 -17.35
N ALA A 94 -0.95 2.06 -16.94
CA ALA A 94 -1.56 2.56 -15.71
C ALA A 94 -0.73 2.20 -14.47
N GLU A 95 -0.13 1.00 -14.43
CA GLU A 95 0.81 0.60 -13.37
C GLU A 95 2.08 1.46 -13.37
N VAL A 96 2.72 1.67 -14.53
CA VAL A 96 3.90 2.54 -14.67
C VAL A 96 3.60 3.94 -14.16
N LYS A 97 2.45 4.52 -14.55
CA LYS A 97 2.03 5.84 -14.09
C LYS A 97 1.90 5.89 -12.57
N ARG A 98 1.29 4.88 -11.94
CA ARG A 98 1.19 4.80 -10.47
C ARG A 98 2.58 4.80 -9.81
N TYR A 99 3.52 3.99 -10.31
CA TYR A 99 4.90 3.98 -9.78
C TYR A 99 5.60 5.35 -9.94
N GLN A 100 5.41 6.02 -11.07
CA GLN A 100 6.01 7.34 -11.33
C GLN A 100 5.43 8.45 -10.43
N ASP A 101 4.10 8.49 -10.30
CA ASP A 101 3.40 9.45 -9.45
C ASP A 101 3.87 9.30 -7.99
N ASP A 102 3.90 8.07 -7.51
CA ASP A 102 4.30 7.73 -6.15
C ASP A 102 5.80 8.00 -5.89
N LYS A 103 6.68 7.64 -6.85
CA LYS A 103 8.11 7.99 -6.80
C LYS A 103 8.32 9.50 -6.69
N THR A 104 7.54 10.28 -7.42
CA THR A 104 7.63 11.75 -7.43
C THR A 104 7.26 12.33 -6.07
N ILE A 105 6.16 11.84 -5.47
CA ILE A 105 5.73 12.24 -4.11
C ILE A 105 6.84 11.92 -3.10
N LEU A 106 7.38 10.71 -3.13
CA LEU A 106 8.44 10.29 -2.22
C LEU A 106 9.69 11.16 -2.38
N LYS A 107 10.09 11.46 -3.62
CA LYS A 107 11.24 12.33 -3.91
C LYS A 107 11.04 13.74 -3.35
N GLN A 108 9.87 14.34 -3.57
CA GLN A 108 9.59 15.68 -3.04
C GLN A 108 9.72 15.74 -1.53
N TYR A 109 9.17 14.74 -0.83
CA TYR A 109 9.26 14.62 0.61
C TYR A 109 10.71 14.46 1.10
N VAL A 110 11.47 13.55 0.48
CA VAL A 110 12.87 13.29 0.85
C VAL A 110 13.75 14.53 0.62
N ASP A 111 13.57 15.21 -0.51
CA ASP A 111 14.44 16.31 -0.92
C ASP A 111 14.09 17.65 -0.23
N ASN A 112 12.81 17.87 0.13
CA ASN A 112 12.32 19.21 0.52
C ASN A 112 11.46 19.27 1.79
N ASP A 113 11.20 18.16 2.48
CA ASP A 113 10.24 18.11 3.61
C ASP A 113 8.84 18.66 3.25
N GLN A 114 8.47 18.57 1.97
CA GLN A 114 7.18 19.03 1.46
C GLN A 114 6.76 18.23 0.23
N VAL A 115 5.47 18.20 -0.04
CA VAL A 115 4.89 17.62 -1.26
C VAL A 115 3.97 18.64 -1.91
N ILE A 116 4.03 18.74 -3.24
CA ILE A 116 3.11 19.55 -4.03
C ILE A 116 2.04 18.63 -4.60
N GLU A 117 0.81 18.80 -4.12
CA GLU A 117 -0.34 18.04 -4.54
C GLU A 117 -1.43 19.00 -5.03
N THR A 118 -1.97 18.76 -6.23
CA THR A 118 -3.08 19.55 -6.79
C THR A 118 -2.86 21.08 -6.76
N GLY A 119 -1.59 21.50 -6.83
CA GLY A 119 -1.17 22.92 -6.76
C GLY A 119 -1.03 23.49 -5.34
N ARG A 120 -1.31 22.69 -4.30
CA ARG A 120 -1.13 23.02 -2.88
C ARG A 120 0.16 22.41 -2.35
N VAL A 121 0.84 23.14 -1.48
CA VAL A 121 2.06 22.67 -0.80
C VAL A 121 1.68 22.11 0.56
N ALA A 122 1.86 20.81 0.75
CA ALA A 122 1.78 20.16 2.05
C ALA A 122 3.18 20.08 2.65
N LYS A 123 3.40 20.78 3.77
CA LYS A 123 4.68 20.79 4.48
C LYS A 123 4.67 19.81 5.64
N VAL A 124 5.85 19.33 6.01
CA VAL A 124 6.02 18.47 7.18
C VAL A 124 5.52 19.15 8.45
N GLN A 125 4.84 18.37 9.29
CA GLN A 125 4.37 18.75 10.61
C GLN A 125 4.98 17.78 11.62
N LEU A 126 5.34 18.29 12.79
CA LEU A 126 5.82 17.44 13.89
C LEU A 126 4.62 16.94 14.69
N GLU A 127 4.44 15.62 14.70
CA GLU A 127 3.43 14.95 15.52
C GLU A 127 4.13 14.29 16.72
N ILE A 128 3.70 14.63 17.94
CA ILE A 128 4.25 14.03 19.16
C ILE A 128 3.57 12.69 19.40
N VAL A 129 4.34 11.62 19.31
CA VAL A 129 3.89 10.28 19.68
C VAL A 129 4.12 10.10 21.18
N PRO A 130 3.05 9.84 21.97
CA PRO A 130 3.18 9.62 23.40
C PRO A 130 4.00 8.35 23.66
N PRO A 131 4.71 8.30 24.80
CA PRO A 131 5.51 7.13 25.15
C PRO A 131 4.60 5.93 25.43
N ILE A 132 5.02 4.75 24.94
CA ILE A 132 4.27 3.49 25.10
C ILE A 132 4.36 2.96 26.54
N SER A 133 5.40 3.36 27.29
CA SER A 133 5.53 3.09 28.73
C SER A 133 6.38 4.16 29.42
N ASP A 134 6.37 4.20 30.76
CA ASP A 134 7.01 5.24 31.58
C ASP A 134 8.53 5.41 31.34
N ASN A 135 9.19 4.41 30.76
CA ASN A 135 10.62 4.46 30.43
C ASN A 135 10.93 4.94 28.99
N HIS A 136 9.92 5.15 28.15
CA HIS A 136 10.10 5.65 26.78
C HIS A 136 9.97 7.17 26.75
N GLN A 137 10.80 7.84 25.95
CA GLN A 137 10.64 9.27 25.68
C GLN A 137 9.59 9.49 24.59
N SER A 138 8.87 10.63 24.66
CA SER A 138 8.01 11.07 23.56
C SER A 138 8.85 11.31 22.30
N ILE A 139 8.36 10.85 21.15
CA ILE A 139 9.06 10.99 19.87
C ILE A 139 8.31 12.00 19.01
N ALA A 140 9.00 13.04 18.53
CA ALA A 140 8.45 13.95 17.53
C ALA A 140 8.68 13.34 16.14
N ARG A 141 7.60 13.02 15.42
CA ARG A 141 7.70 12.45 14.07
C ARG A 141 7.39 13.51 13.01
N PRO A 142 8.24 13.63 11.97
CA PRO A 142 7.90 14.40 10.79
C PRO A 142 6.80 13.66 10.00
N ILE A 143 5.68 14.33 9.78
CA ILE A 143 4.52 13.75 9.09
C ILE A 143 4.00 14.72 8.02
N ILE A 144 3.66 14.18 6.85
CA ILE A 144 2.78 14.83 5.86
C ILE A 144 1.57 13.94 5.64
N ARG A 145 0.36 14.49 5.81
CA ARG A 145 -0.91 13.80 5.53
C ARG A 145 -1.51 14.32 4.23
N LEU A 146 -1.58 13.45 3.22
CA LEU A 146 -2.21 13.71 1.93
C LEU A 146 -3.58 13.04 1.91
N HIS A 147 -4.58 13.71 2.49
CA HIS A 147 -5.91 13.15 2.70
C HIS A 147 -6.60 12.73 1.41
N GLU A 148 -6.45 13.51 0.33
CA GLU A 148 -7.04 13.22 -0.99
C GLU A 148 -6.51 11.91 -1.60
N ARG A 149 -5.30 11.47 -1.18
CA ARG A 149 -4.66 10.23 -1.66
C ARG A 149 -4.66 9.10 -0.65
N ASN A 150 -5.13 9.32 0.57
CA ASN A 150 -4.99 8.40 1.70
C ASN A 150 -3.52 8.01 1.96
N ILE A 151 -2.60 8.98 1.91
CA ILE A 151 -1.17 8.76 2.15
C ILE A 151 -0.73 9.50 3.41
N ILE A 152 0.12 8.83 4.20
CA ILE A 152 0.89 9.44 5.28
C ILE A 152 2.36 9.21 4.97
N LEU A 153 3.15 10.28 4.89
CA LEU A 153 4.60 10.20 4.75
C LEU A 153 5.23 10.47 6.12
N THR A 154 6.19 9.63 6.50
CA THR A 154 6.99 9.83 7.71
C THR A 154 8.37 9.21 7.54
N ARG A 155 9.28 9.44 8.50
CA ARG A 155 10.60 8.79 8.55
C ARG A 155 10.56 7.60 9.50
N ILE A 156 11.21 6.50 9.12
CA ILE A 156 11.41 5.34 10.02
C ILE A 156 12.23 5.79 11.23
N ASN A 157 13.28 6.58 10.98
CA ASN A 157 14.10 7.18 12.01
C ASN A 157 13.90 8.71 11.98
N PRO A 158 13.21 9.30 12.96
CA PRO A 158 12.84 10.72 12.94
C PRO A 158 13.94 11.67 13.45
N LEU A 159 15.15 11.15 13.71
CA LEU A 159 16.33 11.92 14.15
C LEU A 159 16.90 12.82 13.05
#